data_AF-A0A1B6EZR0-F1
#
_entry.id   AF-A0A1B6EZR0-F1
#
_cell.length_a   1.000
_cell.length_b   1.000
_cell.length_c   1.000
_cell.angle_alpha   90.00
_cell.angle_beta   90.00
_cell.angle_gamma   90.00
#
_symmetry.space_group_name_H-M   'P 1'
#
loop_
_entity.id
_entity.type
_entity.pdbx_description
1 polymer ?
#
loop_
_entity_poly.entity_id
_entity_poly.type
_entity_poly.pdbx_seq_one_letter_code
_entity_poly.pdbx_strand_id
1 'polypeptide(L)'
;LLQTLRATQGDTVAGLKLIEGQAIVPKCVAAGVISQVFPLHDQPALHKLRKTWVRSFIRTQPLDSISTYFGVKIAMYFAWLGHYTTALIVPAIVGFTFWVGFGRGDQAMEDVGFVLFSFFNVLWFSVYLEAWKRYCAELAYRWG
;
A
#
# COMPACT_ATOMS: atom_id res chain seq x y z
N LEU A 1 -22.71 -1.25 -10.40
CA LEU A 1 -23.71 -1.63 -11.43
C LEU A 1 -23.59 -3.09 -11.85
N LEU A 2 -22.45 -3.58 -12.36
CA LEU A 2 -22.34 -5.01 -12.74
C LEU A 2 -22.48 -5.98 -11.55
N GLN A 3 -21.91 -5.65 -10.39
CA GLN A 3 -22.02 -6.48 -9.18
C GLN A 3 -23.36 -6.34 -8.44
N THR A 4 -24.18 -5.35 -8.80
CA THR A 4 -25.53 -5.15 -8.25
C THR A 4 -26.60 -5.83 -9.09
N LEU A 5 -26.25 -6.37 -10.27
CA LEU A 5 -27.17 -7.18 -11.07
C LEU A 5 -27.56 -8.44 -10.31
N ARG A 6 -28.87 -8.64 -10.16
CA ARG A 6 -29.48 -9.76 -9.44
C ARG A 6 -30.44 -10.47 -10.40
N ALA A 7 -30.46 -11.78 -10.35
CA ALA A 7 -31.38 -12.59 -11.14
C ALA A 7 -32.81 -12.45 -10.62
N THR A 8 -33.76 -12.41 -11.55
CA THR A 8 -35.20 -12.42 -11.31
C THR A 8 -35.76 -13.83 -11.57
N GLN A 9 -37.02 -14.08 -11.20
CA GLN A 9 -37.63 -15.39 -11.40
C GLN A 9 -37.63 -15.79 -12.88
N GLY A 10 -37.06 -16.97 -13.18
CA GLY A 10 -37.04 -17.52 -14.53
C GLY A 10 -35.83 -17.14 -15.38
N ASP A 11 -34.89 -16.34 -14.86
CA ASP A 11 -33.68 -15.98 -15.61
C ASP A 11 -32.79 -17.20 -15.88
N THR A 12 -32.45 -17.39 -17.16
CA THR A 12 -31.51 -18.41 -17.60
C THR A 12 -30.42 -17.78 -18.46
N VAL A 13 -29.16 -18.09 -18.16
CA VAL A 13 -28.01 -17.57 -18.92
C VAL A 13 -27.16 -18.74 -19.38
N ALA A 14 -27.04 -18.92 -20.70
CA ALA A 14 -26.25 -20.01 -21.31
C ALA A 14 -26.59 -21.41 -20.73
N GLY A 15 -27.88 -21.67 -20.46
CA GLY A 15 -28.35 -22.93 -19.87
C GLY A 15 -28.24 -23.03 -18.34
N LEU A 16 -27.68 -22.03 -17.66
CA LEU A 16 -27.67 -21.95 -16.20
C LEU A 16 -29.00 -21.38 -15.70
N LYS A 17 -29.72 -22.15 -14.89
CA LYS A 17 -30.84 -21.63 -14.09
C LYS A 17 -30.29 -20.80 -12.94
N LEU A 18 -30.64 -19.51 -12.93
CA LEU A 18 -30.28 -18.60 -11.85
C LEU A 18 -31.37 -18.62 -10.79
N ILE A 19 -30.96 -18.56 -9.52
CA ILE A 19 -31.88 -18.45 -8.39
C ILE A 19 -32.26 -16.98 -8.22
N GLU A 20 -33.53 -16.70 -7.92
CA GLU A 20 -33.99 -15.33 -7.63
C GLU A 20 -33.12 -14.67 -6.54
N GLY A 21 -32.68 -13.43 -6.80
CA GLY A 21 -31.81 -12.68 -5.89
C GLY A 21 -30.33 -13.05 -5.94
N GLN A 22 -29.90 -13.96 -6.83
CA GLN A 22 -28.47 -14.30 -6.98
C GLN A 22 -27.72 -13.28 -7.84
N ALA A 23 -26.45 -12.99 -7.50
CA ALA A 23 -25.59 -12.14 -8.32
C ALA A 23 -25.20 -12.83 -9.64
N ILE A 24 -25.57 -12.21 -10.77
CA ILE A 24 -25.43 -12.83 -12.11
C ILE A 24 -23.96 -12.95 -12.51
N VAL A 25 -23.22 -11.83 -12.48
CA VAL A 25 -21.85 -11.76 -13.00
C VAL A 25 -20.89 -12.74 -12.32
N PRO A 26 -20.81 -12.83 -10.98
CA PRO A 26 -19.94 -13.81 -10.32
C PRO A 26 -20.30 -15.25 -10.67
N LYS A 27 -21.59 -15.56 -10.82
CA LYS A 27 -22.05 -16.91 -11.17
C LYS A 27 -21.67 -17.29 -12.61
N CYS A 28 -21.80 -16.34 -13.55
CA CYS A 28 -21.38 -16.54 -14.93
C CYS A 28 -19.86 -16.68 -15.05
N VAL A 29 -19.07 -15.96 -14.23
CA VAL A 29 -17.62 -16.15 -14.16
C VAL A 29 -17.26 -17.53 -13.61
N ALA A 30 -17.88 -17.94 -12.50
CA ALA A 30 -17.62 -19.25 -11.89
C ALA A 30 -18.02 -20.43 -12.78
N ALA A 31 -19.04 -20.24 -13.62
CA ALA A 31 -19.48 -21.25 -14.59
C ALA A 31 -18.70 -21.22 -15.92
N GLY A 32 -17.72 -20.33 -16.08
CA GLY A 32 -16.91 -20.22 -17.29
C GLY A 32 -17.61 -19.56 -18.48
N VAL A 33 -18.82 -19.02 -18.30
CA VAL A 33 -19.56 -18.26 -19.33
C VAL A 33 -18.88 -16.90 -19.56
N ILE A 34 -18.34 -16.29 -18.50
CA ILE A 34 -17.52 -15.08 -18.57
C ILE A 34 -16.09 -15.45 -18.18
N SER A 35 -15.11 -15.15 -19.02
CA SER A 35 -13.70 -15.44 -18.72
C SER A 35 -13.15 -14.52 -17.62
N GLN A 36 -13.30 -13.20 -17.77
CA GLN A 36 -12.78 -12.22 -16.80
C GLN A 36 -13.46 -10.86 -16.96
N VAL A 37 -13.39 -10.05 -15.90
CA VAL A 37 -13.88 -8.67 -15.88
C VAL A 37 -12.81 -7.80 -15.22
N PHE A 38 -12.27 -6.83 -15.97
CA PHE A 38 -11.24 -5.91 -15.47
C PHE A 38 -11.49 -4.48 -15.98
N PRO A 39 -11.11 -3.45 -15.20
CA PRO A 39 -11.22 -2.07 -15.63
C PRO A 39 -10.16 -1.75 -16.69
N LEU A 40 -10.51 -0.88 -17.64
CA LEU A 40 -9.56 -0.35 -18.63
C LEU A 40 -8.84 0.87 -18.06
N HIS A 41 -7.54 0.99 -18.38
CA HIS A 41 -6.74 2.14 -17.98
C HIS A 41 -7.03 3.38 -18.84
N ASP A 42 -7.20 4.53 -18.18
CA ASP A 42 -7.11 5.83 -18.84
C ASP A 42 -5.63 6.20 -19.05
N GLN A 43 -5.19 6.17 -20.31
CA GLN A 43 -3.80 6.36 -20.73
C GLN A 43 -3.24 7.77 -20.45
N PRO A 44 -3.94 8.89 -20.79
CA PRO A 44 -3.45 10.23 -20.48
C PRO A 44 -3.26 10.48 -18.98
N ALA A 45 -4.21 10.07 -18.12
CA ALA A 45 -4.06 10.19 -16.68
C ALA A 45 -2.87 9.36 -16.15
N LEU A 46 -2.70 8.12 -16.63
CA LEU A 46 -1.59 7.26 -16.24
C LEU A 46 -0.22 7.86 -16.64
N HIS A 47 -0.11 8.44 -17.83
CA HIS A 47 1.12 9.11 -18.28
C HIS A 47 1.47 10.32 -17.41
N LYS A 48 0.47 11.13 -17.04
CA LYS A 48 0.64 12.27 -16.11
C LYS A 48 1.13 11.80 -14.75
N LEU A 49 0.54 10.73 -14.21
CA LEU A 49 0.91 10.16 -12.93
C LEU A 49 2.34 9.59 -12.98
N ARG A 50 2.69 8.84 -14.03
CA ARG A 50 4.04 8.30 -14.25
C ARG A 50 5.11 9.40 -14.30
N LYS A 51 4.84 10.51 -14.97
CA LYS A 51 5.78 11.64 -15.08
C LYS A 51 5.96 12.37 -13.75
N THR A 52 4.87 12.63 -13.04
CA THR A 52 4.86 13.45 -11.81
C THR A 52 5.35 12.67 -10.59
N TRP A 53 5.08 11.36 -10.55
CA TRP A 53 5.40 10.51 -9.41
C TRP A 53 6.61 9.60 -9.70
N VAL A 54 6.45 8.61 -10.59
CA VAL A 54 7.44 7.53 -10.76
C VAL A 54 8.79 8.04 -11.28
N ARG A 55 8.77 8.99 -12.23
CA ARG A 55 10.01 9.58 -12.78
C ARG A 55 10.59 10.70 -11.93
N SER A 56 9.94 11.07 -10.83
CA SER A 56 10.32 12.21 -10.01
C SER A 56 10.82 11.76 -8.65
N PHE A 57 12.11 11.42 -8.57
CA PHE A 57 12.74 10.87 -7.35
C PHE A 57 12.81 11.82 -6.16
N ILE A 58 12.81 13.14 -6.39
CA ILE A 58 13.02 14.15 -5.33
C ILE A 58 11.69 14.75 -4.83
N ARG A 59 10.57 14.52 -5.53
CA ARG A 59 9.29 15.11 -5.14
C ARG A 59 8.55 14.23 -4.15
N THR A 60 7.75 14.86 -3.31
CA THR A 60 6.78 14.18 -2.46
C THR A 60 5.78 13.40 -3.31
N GLN A 61 5.39 12.23 -2.79
CA GLN A 61 4.47 11.34 -3.48
C GLN A 61 3.07 11.98 -3.57
N PRO A 62 2.44 12.06 -4.77
CA PRO A 62 1.12 12.65 -4.93
C PRO A 62 0.02 11.62 -4.56
N LEU A 63 -0.12 11.35 -3.26
CA LEU A 63 -1.00 10.30 -2.73
C LEU A 63 -2.47 10.44 -3.13
N ASP A 64 -3.01 11.66 -3.16
CA ASP A 64 -4.41 11.88 -3.58
C ASP A 64 -4.63 11.48 -5.05
N SER A 65 -3.68 11.79 -5.93
CA SER A 65 -3.79 11.42 -7.35
C SER A 65 -3.71 9.91 -7.55
N ILE A 66 -2.92 9.22 -6.71
CA ILE A 66 -2.86 7.74 -6.69
C ILE A 66 -4.20 7.20 -6.18
N SER A 67 -4.78 7.79 -5.13
CA SER A 67 -6.07 7.40 -4.57
C SER A 67 -7.20 7.57 -5.57
N THR A 68 -7.27 8.68 -6.29
CA THR A 68 -8.28 8.91 -7.32
C THR A 68 -8.16 7.93 -8.49
N TYR A 69 -6.96 7.54 -8.90
CA TYR A 69 -6.76 6.68 -10.08
C TYR A 69 -6.84 5.17 -9.75
N PHE A 70 -6.21 4.74 -8.66
CA PHE A 70 -6.09 3.33 -8.28
C PHE A 70 -6.99 2.92 -7.11
N GLY A 71 -7.61 3.89 -6.43
CA GLY A 71 -8.40 3.68 -5.24
C GLY A 71 -7.59 3.72 -3.94
N VAL A 72 -8.32 3.87 -2.85
CA VAL A 72 -7.80 4.07 -1.47
C VAL A 72 -6.84 2.95 -1.05
N LYS A 73 -7.16 1.68 -1.38
CA LYS A 73 -6.33 0.53 -0.97
C LYS A 73 -4.91 0.61 -1.53
N ILE A 74 -4.77 0.94 -2.81
CA ILE A 74 -3.47 1.03 -3.47
C ILE A 74 -2.73 2.29 -3.00
N ALA A 75 -3.45 3.41 -2.85
CA ALA A 75 -2.85 4.64 -2.32
C ALA A 75 -2.33 4.47 -0.88
N MET A 76 -3.05 3.76 -0.02
CA MET A 76 -2.63 3.47 1.35
C MET A 76 -1.35 2.63 1.39
N TYR A 77 -1.21 1.64 0.50
CA TYR A 77 0.03 0.89 0.36
C TYR A 77 1.22 1.79 -0.01
N PHE A 78 1.04 2.68 -0.99
CA PHE A 78 2.10 3.58 -1.41
C PHE A 78 2.43 4.63 -0.33
N ALA A 79 1.43 5.12 0.40
CA ALA A 79 1.63 5.98 1.56
C ALA A 79 2.46 5.29 2.65
N TRP A 80 2.14 4.03 2.95
CA TRP A 80 2.94 3.21 3.88
C TRP A 80 4.37 3.07 3.41
N LEU A 81 4.58 2.75 2.13
CA LEU A 81 5.92 2.59 1.56
C LEU A 81 6.74 3.87 1.67
N GLY A 82 6.15 5.02 1.30
CA GLY A 82 6.79 6.33 1.44
C GLY A 82 7.14 6.66 2.89
N HIS A 83 6.19 6.50 3.80
CA HIS A 83 6.40 6.76 5.22
C HIS A 83 7.47 5.83 5.83
N TYR A 84 7.45 4.55 5.48
CA TYR A 84 8.43 3.56 5.95
C TYR A 84 9.84 3.87 5.45
N THR A 85 10.00 4.18 4.16
CA THR A 85 11.30 4.56 3.59
C THR A 85 11.88 5.80 4.26
N THR A 86 11.05 6.81 4.57
CA THR A 86 11.50 7.97 5.35
C THR A 86 11.87 7.60 6.80
N ALA A 87 11.14 6.68 7.43
CA ALA A 87 11.43 6.24 8.80
C ALA A 87 12.74 5.43 8.89
N LEU A 88 13.16 4.74 7.84
CA LEU A 88 14.42 4.01 7.79
C LEU A 88 15.66 4.92 7.73
N ILE A 89 15.50 6.20 7.35
CA ILE A 89 16.61 7.15 7.29
C ILE A 89 17.24 7.33 8.68
N VAL A 90 16.45 7.37 9.75
CA VAL A 90 16.96 7.61 11.11
C VAL A 90 17.84 6.44 11.60
N PRO A 91 17.39 5.16 11.58
CA PRO A 91 18.26 4.02 11.88
C PRO A 91 19.46 3.90 10.95
N ALA A 92 19.31 4.24 9.66
CA ALA A 92 20.42 4.22 8.71
C ALA A 92 21.52 5.22 9.09
N ILE A 93 21.16 6.45 9.47
CA ILE A 93 22.13 7.45 9.93
C ILE A 93 22.80 6.98 11.23
N VAL A 94 22.02 6.54 12.22
CA VAL A 94 22.57 6.06 13.51
C VAL A 94 23.51 4.87 13.30
N GLY A 95 23.09 3.87 12.53
CA GLY A 95 23.91 2.70 12.20
C GLY A 95 25.19 3.07 11.43
N PHE A 96 25.10 4.02 10.49
CA PHE A 96 26.28 4.51 9.78
C PHE A 96 27.25 5.25 10.70
N THR A 97 26.75 6.12 11.61
CA THR A 97 27.61 6.78 12.60
C THR A 97 28.28 5.78 13.54
N PHE A 98 27.56 4.71 13.92
CA PHE A 98 28.11 3.64 14.72
C PHE A 98 29.23 2.90 13.99
N TRP A 99 29.00 2.51 12.73
CA TRP A 99 29.98 1.81 11.91
C TRP A 99 31.27 2.62 11.70
N VAL A 100 31.16 3.93 11.43
CA VAL A 100 32.33 4.80 11.23
C VAL A 100 33.09 5.07 12.53
N GLY A 101 32.38 5.33 13.64
CA GLY A 101 32.97 5.76 14.90
C GLY A 101 33.46 4.63 15.80
N PHE A 102 32.74 3.49 15.83
CA PHE A 102 32.99 2.38 16.75
C PHE A 102 33.49 1.11 16.06
N GLY A 103 33.35 0.98 14.73
CA GLY A 103 33.82 -0.21 13.98
C GLY A 103 35.34 -0.39 13.91
N ARG A 104 36.11 0.47 14.59
CA ARG A 104 37.58 0.38 14.74
C ARG A 104 38.03 0.39 16.22
N GLY A 105 37.09 0.35 17.16
CA GLY A 105 37.35 0.40 18.60
C GLY A 105 37.73 -0.96 19.20
N ASP A 106 38.04 -0.94 20.49
CA ASP A 106 38.26 -2.15 21.30
C ASP A 106 36.94 -2.94 21.47
N GLN A 107 37.03 -4.26 21.63
CA GLN A 107 35.88 -5.17 21.60
C GLN A 107 34.82 -4.84 22.67
N ALA A 108 35.26 -4.35 23.84
CA ALA A 108 34.36 -3.90 24.90
C ALA A 108 33.51 -2.67 24.51
N MET A 109 34.02 -1.76 23.69
CA MET A 109 33.27 -0.58 23.23
C MET A 109 32.25 -0.95 22.15
N GLU A 110 32.56 -1.96 21.33
CA GLU A 110 31.66 -2.49 20.32
C GLU A 110 30.45 -3.18 20.96
N ASP A 111 30.68 -4.02 21.97
CA ASP A 111 29.62 -4.72 22.72
C ASP A 111 28.62 -3.75 23.38
N VAL A 112 29.13 -2.73 24.08
CA VAL A 112 28.29 -1.67 24.68
C VAL A 112 27.50 -0.94 23.60
N GLY A 113 28.13 -0.67 22.47
CA GLY A 113 27.51 -0.05 21.30
C GLY A 113 26.32 -0.83 20.74
N PHE A 114 26.46 -2.14 20.56
CA PHE A 114 25.38 -3.00 20.08
C PHE A 114 24.18 -3.06 21.03
N VAL A 115 24.43 -3.07 22.34
CA VAL A 115 23.37 -3.03 23.35
C VAL A 115 22.59 -1.72 23.23
N LEU A 116 23.28 -0.57 23.16
CA LEU A 116 22.64 0.74 22.98
C LEU A 116 21.85 0.82 21.66
N PHE A 117 22.42 0.32 20.56
CA PHE A 117 21.74 0.28 19.27
C PHE A 117 20.48 -0.58 19.30
N SER A 118 20.50 -1.70 20.04
CA SER A 118 19.33 -2.58 20.18
C SER A 118 18.18 -1.89 20.91
N PHE A 119 18.45 -1.21 22.03
CA PHE A 119 17.43 -0.41 22.73
C PHE A 119 16.87 0.71 21.85
N PHE A 120 17.74 1.40 21.12
CA PHE A 120 17.34 2.42 20.16
C PHE A 120 16.40 1.86 19.08
N ASN A 121 16.70 0.71 18.49
CA ASN A 121 15.85 0.12 17.44
C ASN A 121 14.47 -0.25 17.96
N VAL A 122 14.38 -0.84 19.15
CA VAL A 122 13.10 -1.19 19.77
C VAL A 122 12.28 0.08 20.01
N LEU A 123 12.88 1.11 20.60
CA LEU A 123 12.21 2.40 20.83
C LEU A 123 11.75 3.04 19.52
N TRP A 124 12.63 3.09 18.52
CA TRP A 124 12.33 3.68 17.22
C TRP A 124 11.19 2.95 16.51
N PHE A 125 11.19 1.62 16.53
CA PHE A 125 10.13 0.82 15.93
C PHE A 125 8.78 1.06 16.63
N SER A 126 8.76 1.13 17.96
CA SER A 126 7.54 1.48 18.71
C SER A 126 7.01 2.86 18.33
N VAL A 127 7.87 3.88 18.24
CA VAL A 127 7.50 5.24 17.81
C VAL A 127 6.98 5.23 16.37
N TYR A 128 7.66 4.51 15.47
CA TYR A 128 7.27 4.40 14.07
C TYR A 128 5.86 3.82 13.91
N LEU A 129 5.54 2.74 14.62
CA LEU A 129 4.22 2.11 14.54
C LEU A 129 3.11 3.06 14.98
N GLU A 130 3.32 3.81 16.07
CA GLU A 130 2.35 4.80 16.54
C GLU A 130 2.22 5.99 15.58
N ALA A 131 3.33 6.46 15.00
CA ALA A 131 3.30 7.49 13.98
C ALA A 131 2.53 7.03 12.72
N TRP A 132 2.78 5.81 12.26
CA TRP A 132 2.06 5.22 11.13
C TRP A 132 0.56 5.08 11.41
N LYS A 133 0.16 4.64 12.61
CA LYS A 133 -1.27 4.56 12.97
C LYS A 133 -1.96 5.92 12.86
N ARG A 134 -1.33 6.99 13.37
CA ARG A 134 -1.85 8.36 13.27
C ARG A 134 -1.96 8.82 11.83
N TYR A 135 -0.90 8.62 11.04
CA TYR A 135 -0.88 9.02 9.64
C TYR A 135 -1.88 8.23 8.77
N CYS A 136 -2.02 6.93 9.02
CA CYS A 136 -3.02 6.08 8.38
C CYS A 136 -4.44 6.56 8.69
N ALA A 137 -4.73 6.92 9.95
CA ALA A 137 -6.03 7.45 10.34
C ALA A 137 -6.34 8.80 9.66
N GLU A 138 -5.35 9.69 9.54
CA GLU A 138 -5.49 10.96 8.81
C GLU A 138 -5.83 10.73 7.33
N LEU A 139 -5.09 9.83 6.66
CA LEU A 139 -5.33 9.49 5.25
C LEU A 139 -6.69 8.82 5.04
N ALA A 140 -7.08 7.91 5.93
CA ALA A 140 -8.39 7.28 5.90
C ALA A 140 -9.51 8.33 6.05
N TYR A 141 -9.39 9.26 7.00
CA TYR A 141 -10.35 10.34 7.17
C TYR A 141 -10.43 11.25 5.92
N ARG A 142 -9.29 11.57 5.31
CA ARG A 142 -9.21 12.42 4.11
C ARG A 142 -9.83 11.78 2.87
N TRP A 143 -9.78 10.46 2.74
CA TRP A 143 -10.28 9.73 1.57
C TRP A 143 -11.69 9.13 1.75
N GLY A 144 -12.24 9.17 2.96
CA GLY A 144 -13.54 8.59 3.30
C GLY A 144 -13.51 7.06 3.35
#